data_AF-A0A3M7EWA2-F1
#
_entry.id   AF-A0A3M7EWA2-F1
#
_cell.length_a   1.000
_cell.length_b   1.000
_cell.length_c   1.000
_cell.angle_alpha   90.00
_cell.angle_beta   90.00
_cell.angle_gamma   90.00
#
_symmetry.space_group_name_H-M   'P 1'
#
loop_
_entity.id
_entity.type
_entity.pdbx_description
1 polymer ?
#
loop_
_entity_poly.entity_id
_entity_poly.type
_entity_poly.pdbx_seq_one_letter_code
_entity_poly.pdbx_strand_id
1 'polypeptide(L)'
;MRLSLIFSPLLSLLACIHLVTSSPTGDPPSNNHDHHRARKVSAPLFAELEELARIVDITYCSPAIAKPFTCLSRCKDFPHFELITTWDTGPLLSDSAGYIALDHGQARVIVAFRGTYSLANTIADLSTIPQKYEPYPGEDGRVVKKRSSQHYLGIAQDGLQPPSQSSNEDKCHNCTVHTGFQRSWSNTRAAILPHLQQQLFLRPDYALHLVGHSLGGAVAALAGLEMRARGADPIITTYGEPRVGNQNLAAYIDRRFGLLLPLHEDHTPAPEEQQPMRRYRRVTHVDDPVPLLPLTEWGYAAHAGEIFIAKKALSPDLQDLTICDGDNDPDCIAGQDGTVDTSRIAQKRDLVASVREEALQDVIRQPWGGAVPARYRLWELFFAHRDYFWRLGLCVPGVDPWGGGGGYFG
;
A
#
# COMPACT_ATOMS: atom_id res chain seq x y z
N MET A 1 57.58 -55.41 -9.67
CA MET A 1 58.22 -55.37 -11.01
C MET A 1 57.60 -54.18 -11.73
N ARG A 2 58.24 -53.00 -11.92
CA ARG A 2 59.37 -52.67 -12.85
C ARG A 2 59.16 -53.38 -14.20
N LEU A 3 59.07 -52.78 -15.39
CA LEU A 3 59.58 -51.55 -16.02
C LEU A 3 58.79 -51.41 -17.36
N SER A 4 58.30 -50.23 -17.78
CA SER A 4 58.86 -49.37 -18.87
C SER A 4 58.63 -49.83 -20.32
N LEU A 5 57.82 -49.11 -21.11
CA LEU A 5 58.17 -48.04 -22.08
C LEU A 5 58.46 -48.59 -23.50
N ILE A 6 57.89 -47.95 -24.55
CA ILE A 6 58.62 -47.28 -25.66
C ILE A 6 57.69 -46.96 -26.87
N PHE A 7 57.53 -45.65 -27.12
CA PHE A 7 57.53 -44.88 -28.38
C PHE A 7 56.53 -45.10 -29.56
N SER A 8 55.84 -43.99 -29.87
CA SER A 8 55.29 -43.47 -31.16
C SER A 8 56.39 -43.28 -32.25
N PRO A 9 56.21 -42.78 -33.51
CA PRO A 9 55.07 -42.06 -34.15
C PRO A 9 54.84 -42.31 -35.69
N LEU A 10 53.76 -41.73 -36.27
CA LEU A 10 53.66 -41.02 -37.58
C LEU A 10 52.16 -40.84 -37.93
N LEU A 11 51.55 -39.66 -37.74
CA LEU A 11 51.34 -38.61 -38.75
C LEU A 11 51.14 -39.11 -40.20
N SER A 12 49.92 -39.05 -40.75
CA SER A 12 49.46 -37.86 -41.50
C SER A 12 48.14 -38.07 -42.27
N LEU A 13 47.25 -37.09 -42.09
CA LEU A 13 46.30 -36.52 -43.04
C LEU A 13 45.30 -37.42 -43.78
N LEU A 14 44.03 -37.30 -43.39
CA LEU A 14 43.02 -36.67 -44.25
C LEU A 14 41.85 -36.18 -43.39
N ALA A 15 41.86 -34.87 -43.13
CA ALA A 15 40.70 -34.11 -42.70
C ALA A 15 39.81 -33.87 -43.93
N CYS A 16 38.49 -34.09 -43.80
CA CYS A 16 37.45 -33.26 -44.40
C CYS A 16 36.05 -33.59 -43.85
N ILE A 17 35.61 -32.75 -42.91
CA ILE A 17 34.30 -32.10 -42.85
C ILE A 17 33.05 -33.01 -42.75
N HIS A 18 32.58 -33.22 -41.51
CA HIS A 18 31.16 -33.15 -41.16
C HIS A 18 31.02 -32.52 -39.76
N LEU A 19 31.07 -31.19 -39.69
CA LEU A 19 30.52 -30.45 -38.57
C LEU A 19 29.03 -30.27 -38.83
N VAL A 20 28.21 -31.06 -38.13
CA VAL A 20 26.79 -30.73 -37.94
C VAL A 20 26.77 -29.57 -36.95
N THR A 21 26.51 -28.37 -37.44
CA THR A 21 26.14 -27.21 -36.63
C THR A 21 24.74 -27.47 -36.07
N SER A 22 24.64 -27.94 -34.83
CA SER A 22 23.40 -27.83 -34.06
C SER A 22 23.25 -26.38 -33.61
N SER A 23 22.54 -25.59 -34.40
CA SER A 23 22.05 -24.28 -33.96
C SER A 23 21.05 -24.50 -32.81
N PRO A 24 21.20 -23.88 -31.63
CA PRO A 24 20.09 -23.78 -30.71
C PRO A 24 19.10 -22.80 -31.32
N THR A 25 17.98 -23.31 -31.85
CA THR A 25 16.79 -22.50 -32.03
C THR A 25 16.33 -22.11 -30.63
N GLY A 26 16.83 -20.97 -30.14
CA GLY A 26 16.29 -20.35 -28.96
C GLY A 26 14.85 -19.98 -29.25
N ASP A 27 13.91 -20.61 -28.54
CA ASP A 27 12.57 -20.07 -28.43
C ASP A 27 12.68 -18.62 -27.96
N PRO A 28 11.90 -17.68 -28.54
CA PRO A 28 11.90 -16.31 -28.06
C PRO A 28 11.49 -16.31 -26.58
N PRO A 29 12.14 -15.52 -25.71
CA PRO A 29 11.78 -15.47 -24.30
C PRO A 29 10.31 -15.06 -24.20
N SER A 30 9.50 -15.96 -23.66
CA SER A 30 8.13 -15.66 -23.25
C SER A 30 8.18 -14.52 -22.23
N ASN A 31 7.86 -13.32 -22.70
CA ASN A 31 7.80 -12.06 -21.94
C ASN A 31 6.88 -12.16 -20.70
N ASN A 32 6.04 -13.19 -20.60
CA ASN A 32 5.18 -13.44 -19.44
C ASN A 32 5.95 -13.85 -18.17
N HIS A 33 7.10 -14.52 -18.28
CA HIS A 33 7.80 -15.00 -17.07
C HIS A 33 8.48 -13.85 -16.29
N ASP A 34 8.95 -12.81 -16.98
CA ASP A 34 9.56 -11.64 -16.33
C ASP A 34 8.52 -10.72 -15.70
N HIS A 35 7.35 -10.55 -16.33
CA HIS A 35 6.24 -9.80 -15.74
C HIS A 35 5.70 -10.43 -14.44
N HIS A 36 5.62 -11.76 -14.36
CA HIS A 36 5.21 -12.46 -13.14
C HIS A 36 6.27 -12.40 -12.02
N ARG A 37 7.54 -12.20 -12.33
CA ARG A 37 8.61 -12.05 -11.33
C ARG A 37 8.62 -10.64 -10.73
N ALA A 38 8.37 -9.62 -11.54
CA ALA A 38 8.32 -8.22 -11.12
C ALA A 38 7.17 -7.87 -10.16
N ARG A 39 6.12 -8.71 -10.09
CA ARG A 39 4.94 -8.51 -9.22
C ARG A 39 5.03 -9.20 -7.86
N LYS A 40 6.14 -9.85 -7.52
CA LYS A 40 6.27 -10.59 -6.26
C LYS A 40 6.72 -9.70 -5.10
N VAL A 41 6.17 -9.94 -3.92
CA VAL A 41 6.61 -9.31 -2.67
C VAL A 41 7.89 -9.98 -2.16
N SER A 42 8.88 -9.18 -1.75
CA SER A 42 10.11 -9.68 -1.15
C SER A 42 9.89 -10.14 0.29
N ALA A 43 10.73 -11.06 0.78
CA ALA A 43 10.61 -11.56 2.16
C ALA A 43 10.74 -10.45 3.24
N PRO A 44 11.65 -9.46 3.11
CA PRO A 44 11.70 -8.34 4.04
C PRO A 44 10.42 -7.49 4.02
N LEU A 45 9.87 -7.22 2.83
CA LEU A 45 8.64 -6.44 2.72
C LEU A 45 7.46 -7.21 3.32
N PHE A 46 7.34 -8.51 3.07
CA PHE A 46 6.32 -9.35 3.70
C PHE A 46 6.39 -9.29 5.22
N ALA A 47 7.59 -9.43 5.80
CA ALA A 47 7.79 -9.36 7.25
C ALA A 47 7.44 -7.97 7.83
N GLU A 48 7.79 -6.90 7.12
CA GLU A 48 7.44 -5.54 7.52
C GLU A 48 5.92 -5.31 7.46
N LEU A 49 5.23 -5.81 6.43
CA LEU A 49 3.76 -5.72 6.32
C LEU A 49 3.05 -6.53 7.41
N GLU A 50 3.59 -7.68 7.81
CA GLU A 50 3.07 -8.46 8.94
C GLU A 50 3.26 -7.71 10.27
N GLU A 51 4.45 -7.15 10.50
CA GLU A 51 4.78 -6.37 11.70
C GLU A 51 3.84 -5.15 11.84
N LEU A 52 3.68 -4.40 10.74
CA LEU A 52 2.84 -3.20 10.70
C LEU A 52 1.35 -3.52 10.90
N ALA A 53 0.90 -4.71 10.51
CA ALA A 53 -0.46 -5.19 10.80
C ALA A 53 -0.68 -5.37 12.32
N ARG A 54 0.32 -5.89 13.05
CA ARG A 54 0.27 -5.98 14.53
C ARG A 54 0.32 -4.60 15.18
N ILE A 55 1.14 -3.69 14.66
CA ILE A 55 1.26 -2.29 15.13
C ILE A 55 -0.09 -1.56 15.00
N VAL A 56 -0.77 -1.71 13.87
CA VAL A 56 -2.07 -1.04 13.65
C VAL A 56 -3.19 -1.68 14.47
N ASP A 57 -3.17 -3.00 14.72
CA ASP A 57 -4.15 -3.64 15.63
C ASP A 57 -4.14 -3.04 17.03
N ILE A 58 -2.95 -2.66 17.54
CA ILE A 58 -2.81 -2.04 18.87
C ILE A 58 -3.61 -0.75 18.99
N THR A 59 -3.87 -0.02 17.88
CA THR A 59 -4.68 1.21 17.91
C THR A 59 -6.09 0.97 18.46
N TYR A 60 -6.63 -0.24 18.32
CA TYR A 60 -7.93 -0.64 18.84
C TYR A 60 -7.96 -0.86 20.35
N CYS A 61 -6.79 -0.87 20.99
CA CYS A 61 -6.67 -0.84 22.44
C CYS A 61 -6.82 0.54 23.05
N SER A 62 -6.87 1.61 22.25
CA SER A 62 -7.11 2.96 22.77
C SER A 62 -8.45 3.02 23.51
N PRO A 63 -8.55 3.71 24.67
CA PRO A 63 -7.51 4.51 25.34
C PRO A 63 -6.59 3.71 26.29
N ALA A 64 -6.70 2.39 26.35
CA ALA A 64 -5.93 1.51 27.23
C ALA A 64 -4.52 1.16 26.70
N ILE A 65 -3.81 2.16 26.17
CA ILE A 65 -2.38 2.07 25.82
C ILE A 65 -1.62 3.03 26.75
N ALA A 66 -0.69 2.50 27.54
CA ALA A 66 0.02 3.25 28.57
C ALA A 66 1.54 3.22 28.37
N LYS A 67 2.23 4.17 28.99
CA LYS A 67 3.71 4.23 29.00
C LYS A 67 4.29 3.08 29.84
N PRO A 68 5.46 2.51 29.49
CA PRO A 68 6.33 2.87 28.35
C PRO A 68 5.76 2.45 27.00
N PHE A 69 5.18 1.26 26.84
CA PHE A 69 4.29 0.90 25.72
C PHE A 69 3.57 -0.41 26.11
N THR A 70 2.45 -0.28 26.83
CA THR A 70 1.74 -1.41 27.44
C THR A 70 0.26 -1.38 27.09
N CYS A 71 -0.31 -2.53 26.75
CA CYS A 71 -1.74 -2.71 26.47
C CYS A 71 -2.15 -4.18 26.65
N LEU A 72 -3.44 -4.47 26.57
CA LEU A 72 -3.98 -5.84 26.69
C LEU A 72 -3.57 -6.76 25.52
N SER A 73 -3.40 -6.18 24.32
CA SER A 73 -3.10 -6.90 23.08
C SER A 73 -1.59 -7.16 22.91
N ARG A 74 -1.00 -6.73 21.79
CA ARG A 74 0.33 -7.12 21.31
C ARG A 74 1.46 -6.16 21.70
N CYS A 75 1.24 -5.21 22.61
CA CYS A 75 2.30 -4.26 22.99
C CYS A 75 3.58 -4.95 23.51
N LYS A 76 3.46 -6.14 24.11
CA LYS A 76 4.60 -6.96 24.55
C LYS A 76 5.49 -7.46 23.41
N ASP A 77 4.98 -7.50 22.17
CA ASP A 77 5.74 -7.90 20.99
C ASP A 77 6.74 -6.80 20.56
N PHE A 78 6.63 -5.58 21.13
CA PHE A 78 7.40 -4.40 20.78
C PHE A 78 8.16 -3.81 21.99
N PRO A 79 9.15 -4.53 22.56
CA PRO A 79 9.84 -4.10 23.78
C PRO A 79 10.69 -2.84 23.62
N HIS A 80 11.02 -2.46 22.38
CA HIS A 80 11.78 -1.25 22.06
C HIS A 80 10.92 -0.01 21.80
N PHE A 81 9.59 -0.13 21.97
CA PHE A 81 8.68 0.98 21.74
C PHE A 81 8.55 1.90 22.96
N GLU A 82 8.53 3.20 22.72
CA GLU A 82 8.20 4.25 23.68
C GLU A 82 6.95 5.01 23.22
N LEU A 83 5.88 4.98 24.01
CA LEU A 83 4.66 5.73 23.79
C LEU A 83 4.88 7.22 24.08
N ILE A 84 4.70 8.04 23.05
CA ILE A 84 4.73 9.51 23.18
C ILE A 84 3.38 10.01 23.66
N THR A 85 2.33 9.67 22.93
CA THR A 85 0.95 10.11 23.22
C THR A 85 -0.07 9.19 22.55
N THR A 86 -1.27 9.16 23.10
CA THR A 86 -2.47 8.58 22.48
C THR A 86 -3.47 9.70 22.23
N TRP A 87 -4.32 9.56 21.22
CA TRP A 87 -5.49 10.42 21.07
C TRP A 87 -6.75 9.59 20.87
N ASP A 88 -7.87 10.17 21.27
CA ASP A 88 -9.21 9.75 20.91
C ASP A 88 -10.04 11.02 20.81
N THR A 89 -10.55 11.33 19.61
CA THR A 89 -11.37 12.51 19.39
C THR A 89 -12.84 12.28 19.80
N GLY A 90 -13.22 11.01 20.04
CA GLY A 90 -14.56 10.61 20.43
C GLY A 90 -15.60 10.76 19.31
N PRO A 91 -16.83 10.25 19.55
CA PRO A 91 -17.89 10.21 18.54
C PRO A 91 -18.34 11.61 18.09
N LEU A 92 -18.22 12.62 18.95
CA LEU A 92 -18.58 14.02 18.63
C LEU A 92 -17.62 14.67 17.63
N LEU A 93 -16.39 14.17 17.50
CA LEU A 93 -15.35 14.72 16.61
C LEU A 93 -14.87 13.67 15.60
N SER A 94 -15.80 12.90 15.03
CA SER A 94 -15.54 11.96 13.92
C SER A 94 -14.67 10.74 14.27
N ASP A 95 -14.65 10.36 15.55
CA ASP A 95 -14.16 9.08 16.10
C ASP A 95 -12.80 8.62 15.56
N SER A 96 -11.81 9.53 15.58
CA SER A 96 -10.42 9.21 15.27
C SER A 96 -9.67 8.91 16.56
N ALA A 97 -8.95 7.79 16.58
CA ALA A 97 -8.05 7.45 17.67
C ALA A 97 -6.75 6.86 17.13
N GLY A 98 -5.75 6.80 18.00
CA GLY A 98 -4.46 6.24 17.64
C GLY A 98 -3.38 6.60 18.64
N TYR A 99 -2.13 6.39 18.24
CA TYR A 99 -0.97 6.73 19.06
C TYR A 99 0.24 7.15 18.23
N ILE A 100 1.14 7.89 18.89
CA ILE A 100 2.50 8.12 18.44
C ILE A 100 3.43 7.31 19.34
N ALA A 101 4.28 6.48 18.73
CA ALA A 101 5.33 5.76 19.43
C ALA A 101 6.69 5.95 18.73
N LEU A 102 7.76 5.89 19.50
CA LEU A 102 9.12 5.74 18.98
C LEU A 102 9.49 4.27 18.99
N ASP A 103 10.06 3.78 17.89
CA ASP A 103 10.70 2.48 17.81
C ASP A 103 12.21 2.68 17.84
N HIS A 104 12.82 2.43 18.99
CA HIS A 104 14.27 2.56 19.14
C HIS A 104 15.06 1.42 18.50
N GLY A 105 14.42 0.28 18.22
CA GLY A 105 15.06 -0.87 17.61
C GLY A 105 15.33 -0.68 16.11
N GLN A 106 14.42 0.02 15.42
CA GLN A 106 14.52 0.30 13.99
C GLN A 106 14.72 1.79 13.65
N ALA A 107 14.87 2.66 14.66
CA ALA A 107 14.96 4.11 14.51
C ALA A 107 13.78 4.68 13.69
N ARG A 108 12.56 4.52 14.21
CA ARG A 108 11.33 4.97 13.53
C ARG A 108 10.44 5.78 14.46
N VAL A 109 9.81 6.84 13.95
CA VAL A 109 8.65 7.49 14.57
C VAL A 109 7.40 6.90 13.93
N ILE A 110 6.56 6.24 14.71
CA ILE A 110 5.34 5.59 14.23
C ILE A 110 4.12 6.41 14.65
N VAL A 111 3.28 6.75 13.69
CA VAL A 111 1.93 7.30 13.92
C VAL A 111 0.92 6.29 13.41
N ALA A 112 0.19 5.65 14.33
CA ALA A 112 -0.76 4.60 14.00
C ALA A 112 -2.21 5.11 14.17
N PHE A 113 -3.01 4.99 13.12
CA PHE A 113 -4.39 5.49 13.03
C PHE A 113 -5.39 4.32 13.09
N ARG A 114 -6.32 4.40 14.04
CA ARG A 114 -7.42 3.43 14.22
C ARG A 114 -8.49 3.63 13.16
N GLY A 115 -9.13 2.53 12.74
CA GLY A 115 -10.44 2.60 12.09
C GLY A 115 -11.59 2.83 13.08
N THR A 116 -12.82 2.94 12.59
CA THR A 116 -14.01 3.05 13.45
C THR A 116 -14.33 1.71 14.11
N TYR A 117 -14.92 1.72 15.32
CA TYR A 117 -15.36 0.49 16.01
C TYR A 117 -16.52 -0.23 15.31
N SER A 118 -17.40 0.52 14.63
CA SER A 118 -18.54 -0.03 13.89
C SER A 118 -18.33 0.13 12.39
N LEU A 119 -17.57 -0.80 11.81
CA LEU A 119 -17.26 -0.83 10.37
C LEU A 119 -18.53 -0.82 9.50
N ALA A 120 -19.59 -1.52 9.94
CA ALA A 120 -20.89 -1.54 9.28
C ALA A 120 -21.57 -0.16 9.28
N ASN A 121 -21.52 0.56 10.41
CA ASN A 121 -22.05 1.93 10.46
C ASN A 121 -21.18 2.88 9.65
N THR A 122 -19.85 2.75 9.67
CA THR A 122 -18.96 3.61 8.87
C THR A 122 -19.20 3.46 7.37
N ILE A 123 -19.62 2.29 6.90
CA ILE A 123 -19.91 2.04 5.49
C ILE A 123 -21.31 2.50 5.11
N ALA A 124 -22.27 2.41 6.04
CA ALA A 124 -23.57 3.06 5.89
C ALA A 124 -23.45 4.60 5.95
N ASP A 125 -22.55 5.11 6.80
CA ASP A 125 -22.25 6.53 7.07
C ASP A 125 -21.04 7.05 6.29
N LEU A 126 -20.55 6.30 5.31
CA LEU A 126 -19.59 6.74 4.30
C LEU A 126 -20.34 7.73 3.38
N SER A 127 -20.74 8.83 4.02
CA SER A 127 -21.49 9.93 3.46
C SER A 127 -20.68 10.43 2.30
N THR A 128 -21.18 10.13 1.11
CA THR A 128 -20.49 10.19 -0.17
C THR A 128 -20.27 11.61 -0.66
N ILE A 129 -20.19 12.56 0.28
CA ILE A 129 -20.15 13.98 0.07
C ILE A 129 -18.69 14.35 -0.20
N PRO A 130 -18.31 14.60 -1.46
CA PRO A 130 -17.00 15.15 -1.76
C PRO A 130 -16.95 16.59 -1.26
N GLN A 131 -15.81 17.00 -0.71
CA GLN A 131 -15.45 18.40 -0.54
C GLN A 131 -14.18 18.72 -1.31
N LYS A 132 -13.95 20.00 -1.64
CA LYS A 132 -12.70 20.45 -2.26
C LYS A 132 -11.52 20.04 -1.39
N TYR A 133 -10.52 19.40 -1.99
CA TYR A 133 -9.24 19.14 -1.34
C TYR A 133 -8.32 20.34 -1.56
N GLU A 134 -7.75 20.87 -0.48
CA GLU A 134 -6.79 21.96 -0.53
C GLU A 134 -5.43 21.45 0.00
N PRO A 135 -4.41 21.31 -0.88
CA PRO A 135 -3.06 20.96 -0.45
C PRO A 135 -2.51 21.96 0.56
N TYR A 136 -1.71 21.49 1.49
CA TYR A 136 -0.96 22.35 2.39
C TYR A 136 0.28 22.94 1.66
N PRO A 137 0.64 24.23 1.83
CA PRO A 137 -0.17 25.33 2.35
C PRO A 137 -1.10 25.88 1.25
N GLY A 138 -2.38 26.10 1.58
CA GLY A 138 -3.45 26.44 0.61
C GLY A 138 -3.19 27.68 -0.25
N GLU A 139 -3.98 27.82 -1.32
CA GLU A 139 -3.77 28.78 -2.42
C GLU A 139 -3.67 30.26 -2.02
N ASP A 140 -4.02 30.62 -0.79
CA ASP A 140 -3.84 31.97 -0.29
C ASP A 140 -2.41 32.18 0.19
N GLY A 141 -1.57 32.62 -0.74
CA GLY A 141 -0.27 33.27 -0.53
C GLY A 141 -0.30 34.54 0.34
N ARG A 142 -1.36 34.75 1.15
CA ARG A 142 -1.25 35.50 2.42
C ARG A 142 -0.51 34.63 3.42
N VAL A 143 0.74 34.32 3.08
CA VAL A 143 1.80 34.17 4.07
C VAL A 143 1.70 35.41 4.93
N VAL A 144 1.15 35.25 6.13
CA VAL A 144 1.29 36.24 7.18
C VAL A 144 2.80 36.42 7.31
N LYS A 145 3.35 37.48 6.70
CA LYS A 145 4.74 37.94 6.84
C LYS A 145 5.09 38.34 8.28
N LYS A 146 4.27 37.91 9.25
CA LYS A 146 4.34 38.13 10.69
C LYS A 146 3.98 36.86 11.48
N ARG A 147 4.47 35.68 11.07
CA ARG A 147 4.68 34.58 12.02
C ARG A 147 6.02 33.93 11.72
N SER A 148 7.01 34.38 12.48
CA SER A 148 8.29 33.76 12.80
C SER A 148 8.45 32.31 12.28
N SER A 149 9.39 32.09 11.36
CA SER A 149 10.40 31.01 11.33
C SER A 149 10.13 29.59 11.91
N GLN A 150 8.89 29.14 12.18
CA GLN A 150 8.62 27.94 13.00
C GLN A 150 7.87 26.79 12.32
N HIS A 151 7.67 26.78 10.99
CA HIS A 151 6.78 25.78 10.38
C HIS A 151 7.25 25.20 9.04
N TYR A 152 8.50 24.76 8.96
CA TYR A 152 8.94 23.73 8.02
C TYR A 152 9.67 22.64 8.80
N LEU A 153 9.41 21.37 8.50
CA LEU A 153 10.17 20.25 9.02
C LEU A 153 11.47 20.17 8.20
N GLY A 154 12.40 21.08 8.45
CA GLY A 154 13.66 21.16 7.71
C GLY A 154 14.72 21.99 8.43
N ILE A 155 15.92 21.42 8.54
CA ILE A 155 17.12 22.04 9.09
C ILE A 155 17.44 23.29 8.27
N ALA A 156 17.46 24.45 8.92
CA ALA A 156 18.00 25.66 8.33
C ALA A 156 19.52 25.53 8.23
N GLN A 157 20.01 24.91 7.15
CA GLN A 157 21.37 25.18 6.69
C GLN A 157 21.35 26.54 6.01
N ASP A 158 21.94 27.52 6.71
CA ASP A 158 22.50 28.78 6.24
C ASP A 158 21.94 29.35 4.91
N GLY A 159 21.05 30.33 5.06
CA GLY A 159 21.00 31.50 4.17
C GLY A 159 20.54 31.32 2.72
N LEU A 160 20.21 30.12 2.25
CA LEU A 160 19.60 29.93 0.92
C LEU A 160 18.10 30.20 0.99
N GLN A 161 17.65 31.16 0.18
CA GLN A 161 16.23 31.43 -0.04
C GLN A 161 15.51 30.12 -0.37
N PRO A 162 14.28 29.89 0.16
CA PRO A 162 13.48 28.75 -0.26
C PRO A 162 13.42 28.77 -1.79
N PRO A 163 13.65 27.62 -2.46
CA PRO A 163 13.66 27.56 -3.91
C PRO A 163 12.39 28.26 -4.41
N SER A 164 12.57 29.17 -5.38
CA SER A 164 11.48 29.92 -5.98
C SER A 164 10.34 28.95 -6.31
N GLN A 165 9.14 29.23 -5.80
CA GLN A 165 7.94 28.45 -6.08
C GLN A 165 7.62 28.47 -7.59
N SER A 166 8.31 27.60 -8.33
CA SER A 166 7.85 27.04 -9.60
C SER A 166 7.57 25.58 -9.26
N SER A 167 6.35 25.09 -9.38
CA SER A 167 5.63 24.98 -10.63
C SER A 167 4.16 24.62 -10.32
N ASN A 168 3.33 24.51 -11.34
CA ASN A 168 1.97 23.96 -11.26
C ASN A 168 1.89 22.51 -10.67
N GLU A 169 3.02 21.88 -10.32
CA GLU A 169 3.12 20.47 -9.90
C GLU A 169 2.74 20.24 -8.42
N ASP A 170 2.81 21.27 -7.57
CA ASP A 170 2.43 21.17 -6.15
C ASP A 170 0.92 21.32 -5.91
N LYS A 171 0.15 21.69 -6.94
CA LYS A 171 -1.29 21.94 -6.81
C LYS A 171 -2.12 20.73 -7.24
N CYS A 172 -3.12 20.42 -6.42
CA CYS A 172 -4.12 19.41 -6.71
C CYS A 172 -5.35 20.08 -7.35
N HIS A 173 -5.34 20.20 -8.68
CA HIS A 173 -6.43 20.84 -9.43
C HIS A 173 -7.68 19.96 -9.48
N ASN A 174 -8.85 20.55 -9.22
CA ASN A 174 -10.14 19.84 -9.21
C ASN A 174 -10.15 18.57 -8.34
N CYS A 175 -9.37 18.57 -7.27
CA CYS A 175 -9.32 17.46 -6.33
C CYS A 175 -10.45 17.57 -5.33
N THR A 176 -11.13 16.46 -5.11
CA THR A 176 -12.09 16.33 -4.03
C THR A 176 -11.69 15.19 -3.12
N VAL A 177 -12.00 15.34 -1.84
CA VAL A 177 -11.74 14.38 -0.76
C VAL A 177 -13.06 14.07 -0.06
N HIS A 178 -13.20 12.85 0.46
CA HIS A 178 -14.35 12.49 1.28
C HIS A 178 -14.45 13.39 2.52
N THR A 179 -15.64 13.98 2.75
CA THR A 179 -15.81 14.97 3.81
C THR A 179 -15.50 14.43 5.21
N GLY A 180 -15.91 13.19 5.48
CA GLY A 180 -15.63 12.52 6.76
C GLY A 180 -14.13 12.32 6.99
N PHE A 181 -13.38 11.88 5.97
CA PHE A 181 -11.94 11.60 6.12
C PHE A 181 -11.17 12.88 6.39
N GLN A 182 -11.48 13.94 5.65
CA GLN A 182 -10.86 15.25 5.85
C GLN A 182 -11.21 15.86 7.21
N ARG A 183 -12.43 15.64 7.72
CA ARG A 183 -12.81 16.06 9.07
C ARG A 183 -12.05 15.27 10.14
N SER A 184 -11.98 13.95 10.02
CA SER A 184 -11.20 13.10 10.92
C SER A 184 -9.72 13.50 10.93
N TRP A 185 -9.12 13.76 9.76
CA TRP A 185 -7.76 14.30 9.69
C TRP A 185 -7.64 15.69 10.32
N SER A 186 -8.57 16.61 10.05
CA SER A 186 -8.55 17.97 10.61
C SER A 186 -8.64 18.01 12.13
N ASN A 187 -9.37 17.07 12.73
CA ASN A 187 -9.45 16.91 14.19
C ASN A 187 -8.18 16.26 14.73
N THR A 188 -7.70 15.20 14.06
CA THR A 188 -6.49 14.46 14.46
C THR A 188 -5.24 15.33 14.40
N ARG A 189 -5.04 16.09 13.32
CA ARG A 189 -3.86 16.94 13.11
C ARG A 189 -3.69 17.94 14.26
N ALA A 190 -4.77 18.47 14.81
CA ALA A 190 -4.71 19.43 15.91
C ALA A 190 -4.18 18.77 17.20
N ALA A 191 -4.50 17.50 17.42
CA ALA A 191 -4.03 16.72 18.55
C ALA A 191 -2.58 16.23 18.36
N ILE A 192 -2.19 15.82 17.16
CA ILE A 192 -0.93 15.08 16.97
C ILE A 192 0.24 15.94 16.47
N LEU A 193 0.00 17.02 15.71
CA LEU A 193 1.08 17.78 15.07
C LEU A 193 2.10 18.35 16.06
N PRO A 194 1.71 18.95 17.22
CA PRO A 194 2.70 19.47 18.17
C PRO A 194 3.66 18.38 18.67
N HIS A 195 3.14 17.20 18.99
CA HIS A 195 3.93 16.07 19.45
C HIS A 195 4.80 15.49 18.33
N LEU A 196 4.24 15.30 17.14
CA LEU A 196 4.97 14.75 16.01
C LEU A 196 6.12 15.65 15.57
N GLN A 197 5.87 16.96 15.45
CA GLN A 197 6.92 17.93 15.08
C GLN A 197 8.05 17.95 16.11
N GLN A 198 7.72 17.84 17.41
CA GLN A 198 8.73 17.73 18.45
C GLN A 198 9.59 16.47 18.26
N GLN A 199 8.99 15.31 17.99
CA GLN A 199 9.76 14.08 17.80
C GLN A 199 10.62 14.11 16.54
N LEU A 200 10.09 14.61 15.42
CA LEU A 200 10.86 14.75 14.18
C LEU A 200 12.04 15.74 14.34
N PHE A 201 11.91 16.75 15.21
CA PHE A 201 13.02 17.64 15.55
C PHE A 201 14.06 16.96 16.45
N LEU A 202 13.63 16.21 17.45
CA LEU A 202 14.53 15.54 18.40
C LEU A 202 15.21 14.29 17.83
N ARG A 203 14.62 13.69 16.79
CA ARG A 203 15.04 12.43 16.16
C ARG A 203 15.14 12.58 14.64
N PRO A 204 16.03 13.43 14.12
CA PRO A 204 16.15 13.66 12.68
C PRO A 204 16.65 12.41 11.92
N ASP A 205 17.23 11.45 12.63
CA ASP A 205 17.70 10.15 12.14
C ASP A 205 16.58 9.08 12.08
N TYR A 206 15.40 9.35 12.64
CA TYR A 206 14.32 8.37 12.68
C TYR A 206 13.42 8.50 11.45
N ALA A 207 13.11 7.36 10.81
CA ALA A 207 12.17 7.33 9.69
C ALA A 207 10.72 7.53 10.19
N LEU A 208 9.93 8.35 9.49
CA LEU A 208 8.53 8.57 9.82
C LEU A 208 7.66 7.49 9.17
N HIS A 209 6.95 6.70 9.98
CA HIS A 209 5.99 5.70 9.53
C HIS A 209 4.57 6.13 9.90
N LEU A 210 3.68 6.16 8.90
CA LEU A 210 2.25 6.39 9.06
C LEU A 210 1.52 5.09 8.74
N VAL A 211 0.80 4.55 9.71
CA VAL A 211 0.16 3.22 9.60
C VAL A 211 -1.32 3.36 9.88
N GLY A 212 -2.19 2.81 9.05
CA GLY A 212 -3.64 2.96 9.23
C GLY A 212 -4.44 1.76 8.74
N HIS A 213 -5.53 1.44 9.43
CA HIS A 213 -6.46 0.38 9.02
C HIS A 213 -7.86 0.95 8.82
N SER A 214 -8.58 0.48 7.80
CA SER A 214 -9.94 0.93 7.47
C SER A 214 -9.99 2.46 7.29
N LEU A 215 -10.92 3.16 7.95
CA LEU A 215 -10.97 4.63 8.04
C LEU A 215 -9.60 5.25 8.41
N GLY A 216 -8.86 4.60 9.31
CA GLY A 216 -7.52 5.03 9.72
C GLY A 216 -6.52 5.05 8.55
N GLY A 217 -6.69 4.18 7.56
CA GLY A 217 -5.93 4.21 6.31
C GLY A 217 -6.16 5.51 5.53
N ALA A 218 -7.42 5.93 5.37
CA ALA A 218 -7.72 7.19 4.68
C ALA A 218 -7.19 8.42 5.45
N VAL A 219 -7.18 8.37 6.78
CA VAL A 219 -6.56 9.43 7.60
C VAL A 219 -5.05 9.42 7.44
N ALA A 220 -4.41 8.25 7.39
CA ALA A 220 -2.98 8.11 7.14
C ALA A 220 -2.57 8.65 5.75
N ALA A 221 -3.41 8.45 4.73
CA ALA A 221 -3.24 9.01 3.39
C ALA A 221 -3.12 10.55 3.42
N LEU A 222 -4.10 11.20 4.06
CA LEU A 222 -4.17 12.65 4.18
C LEU A 222 -3.04 13.20 5.06
N ALA A 223 -2.72 12.50 6.15
CA ALA A 223 -1.56 12.81 6.99
C ALA A 223 -0.26 12.75 6.18
N GLY A 224 -0.10 11.73 5.34
CA GLY A 224 1.05 11.55 4.48
C GLY A 224 1.24 12.69 3.50
N LEU A 225 0.17 13.13 2.83
CA LEU A 225 0.21 14.29 1.93
C LEU A 225 0.66 15.56 2.67
N GLU A 226 0.12 15.82 3.86
CA GLU A 226 0.50 16.99 4.67
C GLU A 226 1.94 16.89 5.18
N MET A 227 2.38 15.73 5.64
CA MET A 227 3.76 15.52 6.11
C MET A 227 4.76 15.73 4.98
N ARG A 228 4.47 15.21 3.78
CA ARG A 228 5.29 15.42 2.60
C ARG A 228 5.32 16.89 2.17
N ALA A 229 4.19 17.59 2.22
CA ALA A 229 4.14 19.03 1.95
C ALA A 229 4.92 19.86 2.98
N ARG A 230 5.06 19.39 4.21
CA ARG A 230 5.85 20.03 5.27
C ARG A 230 7.35 19.74 5.20
N GLY A 231 7.80 18.93 4.24
CA GLY A 231 9.21 18.58 4.03
C GLY A 231 9.65 17.25 4.67
N ALA A 232 8.73 16.49 5.28
CA ALA A 232 9.05 15.14 5.75
C ALA A 232 8.98 14.12 4.61
N ASP A 233 9.57 12.94 4.82
CA ASP A 233 9.57 11.84 3.87
C ASP A 233 8.93 10.57 4.50
N PRO A 234 7.59 10.56 4.67
CA PRO A 234 6.92 9.48 5.36
C PRO A 234 6.85 8.20 4.53
N ILE A 235 6.99 7.08 5.23
CA ILE A 235 6.57 5.76 4.78
C ILE A 235 5.12 5.54 5.23
N ILE A 236 4.23 5.23 4.29
CA ILE A 236 2.80 5.06 4.52
C ILE A 236 2.44 3.60 4.24
N THR A 237 1.81 2.93 5.19
CA THR A 237 1.27 1.58 5.00
C THR A 237 -0.16 1.52 5.51
N THR A 238 -1.08 1.20 4.63
CA THR A 238 -2.51 1.15 4.96
C THR A 238 -3.09 -0.24 4.70
N TYR A 239 -4.07 -0.63 5.50
CA TYR A 239 -4.76 -1.92 5.40
C TYR A 239 -6.26 -1.65 5.22
N GLY A 240 -6.84 -2.14 4.14
CA GLY A 240 -8.27 -1.93 3.87
C GLY A 240 -8.62 -0.45 3.68
N GLU A 241 -7.71 0.32 3.10
CA GLU A 241 -7.91 1.75 2.87
C GLU A 241 -9.04 1.99 1.86
N PRO A 242 -10.10 2.74 2.21
CA PRO A 242 -11.13 3.14 1.27
C PRO A 242 -10.62 4.21 0.28
N ARG A 243 -11.31 4.37 -0.84
CA ARG A 243 -11.03 5.45 -1.80
C ARG A 243 -11.15 6.82 -1.13
N VAL A 244 -10.04 7.54 -1.07
CA VAL A 244 -9.94 8.79 -0.29
C VAL A 244 -10.65 9.97 -0.97
N GLY A 245 -10.70 9.98 -2.30
CA GLY A 245 -11.27 11.09 -3.07
C GLY A 245 -11.46 10.75 -4.54
N ASN A 246 -11.56 11.77 -5.38
CA ASN A 246 -11.76 11.59 -6.82
C ASN A 246 -10.47 11.20 -7.57
N GLN A 247 -10.62 10.91 -8.87
CA GLN A 247 -9.49 10.57 -9.75
C GLN A 247 -8.36 11.60 -9.72
N ASN A 248 -8.68 12.89 -9.58
CA ASN A 248 -7.66 13.94 -9.52
C ASN A 248 -6.85 13.86 -8.22
N LEU A 249 -7.50 13.56 -7.08
CA LEU A 249 -6.80 13.33 -5.82
C LEU A 249 -5.98 12.03 -5.87
N ALA A 250 -6.51 10.95 -6.45
CA ALA A 250 -5.78 9.70 -6.64
C ALA A 250 -4.50 9.94 -7.46
N ALA A 251 -4.63 10.54 -8.64
CA ALA A 251 -3.49 10.89 -9.49
C ALA A 251 -2.51 11.86 -8.80
N TYR A 252 -2.99 12.74 -7.92
CA TYR A 252 -2.13 13.60 -7.12
C TYR A 252 -1.34 12.81 -6.08
N ILE A 253 -1.95 11.86 -5.37
CA ILE A 253 -1.25 10.91 -4.48
C ILE A 253 -0.18 10.16 -5.27
N ASP A 254 -0.53 9.63 -6.44
CA ASP A 254 0.41 8.86 -7.28
C ASP A 254 1.63 9.68 -7.69
N ARG A 255 1.41 10.92 -8.16
CA ARG A 255 2.51 11.83 -8.50
C ARG A 255 3.33 12.22 -7.28
N ARG A 256 2.66 12.54 -6.16
CA ARG A 256 3.36 12.94 -4.94
C ARG A 256 4.22 11.81 -4.42
N PHE A 257 3.79 10.55 -4.48
CA PHE A 257 4.55 9.42 -3.94
C PHE A 257 5.32 8.58 -4.97
N GLY A 258 5.24 8.93 -6.26
CA GLY A 258 5.93 8.20 -7.34
C GLY A 258 5.42 6.77 -7.48
N LEU A 259 4.09 6.56 -7.41
CA LEU A 259 3.48 5.23 -7.33
C LEU A 259 3.26 4.56 -8.68
N LEU A 260 3.31 5.33 -9.76
CA LEU A 260 3.27 4.81 -11.12
C LEU A 260 4.71 4.52 -11.55
N LEU A 261 4.96 3.31 -12.02
CA LEU A 261 6.24 2.94 -12.62
C LEU A 261 6.50 3.90 -13.81
N PRO A 262 7.74 4.41 -13.98
CA PRO A 262 8.10 5.06 -15.23
C PRO A 262 7.86 4.07 -16.38
N LEU A 263 7.04 4.45 -17.35
CA LEU A 263 7.07 3.83 -18.67
C LEU A 263 8.42 4.20 -19.31
N HIS A 264 9.51 3.58 -18.88
CA HIS A 264 10.73 3.64 -19.66
C HIS A 264 10.52 2.75 -20.89
N GLU A 265 10.56 3.38 -22.06
CA GLU A 265 10.56 2.73 -23.38
C GLU A 265 11.80 1.86 -23.62
N ASP A 266 12.75 1.81 -22.68
CA ASP A 266 13.93 0.95 -22.75
C ASP A 266 13.77 -0.24 -21.82
N HIS A 267 13.68 -1.44 -22.41
CA HIS A 267 13.44 -2.74 -21.78
C HIS A 267 14.58 -3.23 -20.87
N THR A 268 15.25 -2.35 -20.13
CA THR A 268 16.21 -2.76 -19.11
C THR A 268 15.53 -2.74 -17.74
N PRO A 269 15.20 -3.91 -17.15
CA PRO A 269 14.78 -3.94 -15.75
C PRO A 269 15.93 -3.38 -14.91
N ALA A 270 15.65 -2.31 -14.17
CA ALA A 270 16.58 -1.83 -13.16
C ALA A 270 16.89 -3.01 -12.20
N PRO A 271 18.16 -3.17 -11.76
CA PRO A 271 18.53 -4.15 -10.74
C PRO A 271 17.54 -4.15 -9.57
N GLU A 272 17.21 -5.31 -8.99
CA GLU A 272 16.32 -5.44 -7.82
C GLU A 272 16.71 -4.48 -6.67
N GLU A 273 17.99 -4.16 -6.52
CA GLU A 273 18.53 -3.20 -5.54
C GLU A 273 18.16 -1.72 -5.82
N GLN A 274 17.65 -1.40 -7.02
CA GLN A 274 17.36 -0.04 -7.49
C GLN A 274 15.87 0.20 -7.73
N GLN A 275 15.00 -0.79 -7.49
CA GLN A 275 13.57 -0.52 -7.48
C GLN A 275 13.28 0.40 -6.29
N PRO A 276 12.82 1.65 -6.52
CA PRO A 276 12.55 2.55 -5.41
C PRO A 276 11.51 1.90 -4.52
N MET A 277 11.86 1.66 -3.24
CA MET A 277 10.91 1.15 -2.26
C MET A 277 9.65 2.00 -2.34
N ARG A 278 8.50 1.37 -2.66
CA ARG A 278 7.22 2.08 -2.70
C ARG A 278 6.95 2.63 -1.31
N ARG A 279 7.06 3.96 -1.17
CA ARG A 279 6.90 4.64 0.13
C ARG A 279 5.46 4.69 0.58
N TYR A 280 4.51 4.59 -0.35
CA TYR A 280 3.09 4.37 -0.05
C TYR A 280 2.72 2.94 -0.46
N ARG A 281 2.25 2.17 0.51
CA ARG A 281 1.82 0.76 0.35
C ARG A 281 0.37 0.63 0.79
N ARG A 282 -0.52 0.31 -0.14
CA ARG A 282 -1.95 0.08 0.12
C ARG A 282 -2.24 -1.42 0.12
N VAL A 283 -2.33 -2.03 1.30
CA VAL A 283 -2.59 -3.46 1.44
C VAL A 283 -4.09 -3.73 1.35
N THR A 284 -4.48 -4.57 0.40
CA THR A 284 -5.87 -5.00 0.17
C THR A 284 -6.01 -6.50 0.38
N HIS A 285 -7.21 -6.95 0.72
CA HIS A 285 -7.51 -8.36 0.95
C HIS A 285 -8.65 -8.79 0.04
N VAL A 286 -8.58 -10.01 -0.48
CA VAL A 286 -9.63 -10.58 -1.32
C VAL A 286 -10.98 -10.54 -0.60
N ASP A 287 -12.06 -10.19 -1.32
CA ASP A 287 -13.40 -10.02 -0.76
C ASP A 287 -13.54 -8.90 0.29
N ASP A 288 -12.52 -8.07 0.55
CA ASP A 288 -12.73 -6.85 1.34
C ASP A 288 -13.45 -5.76 0.50
N PRO A 289 -14.68 -5.37 0.86
CA PRO A 289 -15.40 -4.33 0.12
C PRO A 289 -14.91 -2.91 0.40
N VAL A 290 -14.18 -2.65 1.49
CA VAL A 290 -13.86 -1.27 1.92
C VAL A 290 -12.93 -0.53 0.94
N PRO A 291 -11.87 -1.15 0.39
CA PRO A 291 -11.08 -0.55 -0.68
C PRO A 291 -11.87 -0.20 -1.95
N LEU A 292 -13.05 -0.80 -2.12
CA LEU A 292 -13.96 -0.54 -3.24
C LEU A 292 -14.99 0.55 -2.92
N LEU A 293 -14.88 1.21 -1.76
CA LEU A 293 -15.79 2.25 -1.29
C LEU A 293 -15.05 3.57 -0.99
N PRO A 294 -15.69 4.73 -1.14
CA PRO A 294 -16.97 4.93 -1.84
C PRO A 294 -16.92 4.49 -3.31
N LEU A 295 -18.10 4.36 -3.92
CA LEU A 295 -18.26 3.82 -5.26
C LEU A 295 -17.63 4.70 -6.35
N THR A 296 -17.11 4.07 -7.42
CA THR A 296 -16.55 4.79 -8.58
C THR A 296 -17.60 5.61 -9.31
N GLU A 297 -18.85 5.12 -9.32
CA GLU A 297 -20.03 5.78 -9.87
C GLU A 297 -20.35 7.10 -9.14
N TRP A 298 -19.84 7.28 -7.91
CA TRP A 298 -19.93 8.53 -7.15
C TRP A 298 -18.74 9.46 -7.37
N GLY A 299 -17.87 9.13 -8.32
CA GLY A 299 -16.70 9.92 -8.70
C GLY A 299 -15.45 9.69 -7.85
N TYR A 300 -15.42 8.63 -7.04
CA TYR A 300 -14.26 8.24 -6.24
C TYR A 300 -13.32 7.32 -7.02
N ALA A 301 -12.03 7.39 -6.73
CA ALA A 301 -11.02 6.55 -7.37
C ALA A 301 -10.01 6.02 -6.34
N ALA A 302 -9.50 4.81 -6.58
CA ALA A 302 -8.32 4.31 -5.88
C ALA A 302 -7.06 4.92 -6.49
N HIS A 303 -5.99 5.03 -5.70
CA HIS A 303 -4.65 5.36 -6.17
C HIS A 303 -3.79 4.08 -6.28
N ALA A 304 -2.64 4.17 -6.94
CA ALA A 304 -1.70 3.06 -7.12
C ALA A 304 -0.97 2.67 -5.82
N GLY A 305 -0.02 1.74 -5.90
CA GLY A 305 0.75 1.25 -4.74
C GLY A 305 0.09 0.09 -4.00
N GLU A 306 -0.83 -0.62 -4.66
CA GLU A 306 -1.54 -1.74 -4.06
C GLU A 306 -0.65 -2.99 -3.90
N ILE A 307 -0.80 -3.65 -2.75
CA ILE A 307 -0.27 -4.98 -2.45
C ILE A 307 -1.46 -5.84 -2.04
N PHE A 308 -1.84 -6.77 -2.90
CA PHE A 308 -3.06 -7.55 -2.77
C PHE A 308 -2.78 -8.92 -2.13
N ILE A 309 -3.54 -9.24 -1.08
CA ILE A 309 -3.56 -10.56 -0.43
C ILE A 309 -4.67 -11.39 -1.08
N ALA A 310 -4.28 -12.37 -1.89
CA ALA A 310 -5.22 -13.22 -2.64
C ALA A 310 -5.78 -14.40 -1.81
N LYS A 311 -5.12 -14.76 -0.70
CA LYS A 311 -5.58 -15.84 0.18
C LYS A 311 -6.68 -15.35 1.12
N LYS A 312 -7.85 -15.99 1.04
CA LYS A 312 -8.98 -15.68 1.92
C LYS A 312 -8.72 -15.99 3.39
N ALA A 313 -8.06 -17.11 3.67
CA ALA A 313 -7.83 -17.59 5.03
C ALA A 313 -6.61 -16.94 5.68
N LEU A 314 -6.67 -16.74 7.00
CA LEU A 314 -5.51 -16.36 7.80
C LEU A 314 -4.63 -17.58 8.12
N SER A 315 -3.31 -17.43 8.27
CA SER A 315 -2.49 -16.28 7.84
C SER A 315 -2.01 -16.48 6.39
N PRO A 316 -1.84 -15.42 5.59
CA PRO A 316 -1.26 -15.51 4.25
C PRO A 316 0.23 -15.84 4.30
N ASP A 317 0.72 -16.50 3.27
CA ASP A 317 2.12 -16.78 3.02
C ASP A 317 2.68 -15.80 1.99
N LEU A 318 4.01 -15.74 1.84
CA LEU A 318 4.68 -14.82 0.92
C LEU A 318 4.15 -14.91 -0.52
N GLN A 319 3.82 -16.11 -0.97
CA GLN A 319 3.29 -16.38 -2.32
C GLN A 319 1.85 -15.86 -2.54
N ASP A 320 1.14 -15.54 -1.47
CA ASP A 320 -0.25 -15.09 -1.54
C ASP A 320 -0.37 -13.57 -1.72
N LEU A 321 0.77 -12.86 -1.73
CA LEU A 321 0.84 -11.42 -1.93
C LEU A 321 1.35 -11.07 -3.32
N THR A 322 0.63 -10.17 -3.98
CA THR A 322 0.99 -9.66 -5.30
C THR A 322 1.05 -8.14 -5.30
N ILE A 323 2.08 -7.59 -5.91
CA ILE A 323 2.20 -6.15 -6.18
C ILE A 323 1.37 -5.84 -7.43
N CYS A 324 0.45 -4.88 -7.30
CA CYS A 324 -0.47 -4.50 -8.36
C CYS A 324 0.06 -3.32 -9.17
N ASP A 325 -0.37 -3.28 -10.43
CA ASP A 325 0.01 -2.29 -11.43
C ASP A 325 -1.01 -1.16 -11.54
N GLY A 326 -0.55 0.07 -11.31
CA GLY A 326 -1.38 1.27 -11.40
C GLY A 326 -2.54 1.30 -10.39
N ASP A 327 -3.57 2.07 -10.74
CA ASP A 327 -4.70 2.36 -9.84
C ASP A 327 -5.76 1.25 -9.84
N ASN A 328 -5.85 0.48 -10.93
CA ASN A 328 -6.95 -0.42 -11.23
C ASN A 328 -6.46 -1.70 -11.92
N ASP A 329 -5.75 -2.54 -11.18
CA ASP A 329 -5.25 -3.83 -11.67
C ASP A 329 -6.38 -4.89 -11.61
N PRO A 330 -6.79 -5.49 -12.75
CA PRO A 330 -7.87 -6.46 -12.78
C PRO A 330 -7.52 -7.78 -12.06
N ASP A 331 -6.24 -8.08 -11.83
CA ASP A 331 -5.82 -9.27 -11.08
C ASP A 331 -5.86 -9.05 -9.56
N CYS A 332 -6.18 -7.82 -9.10
CA CYS A 332 -6.19 -7.41 -7.70
C CYS A 332 -7.60 -7.02 -7.22
N ILE A 333 -7.73 -6.09 -6.25
CA ILE A 333 -9.04 -5.72 -5.69
C ILE A 333 -9.97 -5.13 -6.76
N ALA A 334 -9.43 -4.40 -7.74
CA ALA A 334 -10.22 -3.76 -8.79
C ALA A 334 -10.94 -4.77 -9.69
N GLY A 335 -10.42 -6.00 -9.84
CA GLY A 335 -11.11 -7.08 -10.56
C GLY A 335 -12.43 -7.52 -9.91
N GLN A 336 -12.63 -7.19 -8.63
CA GLN A 336 -13.87 -7.46 -7.90
C GLN A 336 -14.88 -6.31 -8.02
N ASP A 337 -14.53 -5.24 -8.74
CA ASP A 337 -15.37 -4.07 -8.99
C ASP A 337 -15.91 -4.07 -10.42
N GLY A 338 -17.16 -4.52 -10.60
CA GLY A 338 -17.78 -4.72 -11.92
C GLY A 338 -18.06 -3.43 -12.73
N THR A 339 -17.69 -2.27 -12.23
CA THR A 339 -17.88 -0.96 -12.89
C THR A 339 -16.59 -0.21 -13.19
N VAL A 340 -15.44 -0.75 -12.78
CA VAL A 340 -14.15 -0.29 -13.26
C VAL A 340 -13.99 -0.72 -14.71
N ASP A 341 -13.86 0.25 -15.62
CA ASP A 341 -13.66 -0.01 -17.05
C ASP A 341 -12.26 -0.59 -17.31
N THR A 342 -12.13 -1.91 -17.15
CA THR A 342 -10.92 -2.67 -17.44
C THR A 342 -10.62 -2.74 -18.95
N SER A 343 -11.56 -2.29 -19.81
CA SER A 343 -11.44 -2.38 -21.27
C SER A 343 -10.33 -1.49 -21.84
N ARG A 344 -9.93 -0.40 -21.15
CA ARG A 344 -8.80 0.44 -21.59
C ARG A 344 -7.44 -0.24 -21.42
N ILE A 345 -7.31 -1.20 -20.50
CA ILE A 345 -6.10 -2.04 -20.36
C ILE A 345 -6.15 -3.19 -21.37
N ALA A 346 -7.34 -3.76 -21.62
CA ALA A 346 -7.54 -4.78 -22.64
C ALA A 346 -7.26 -4.25 -24.05
N GLN A 347 -7.69 -3.02 -24.40
CA GLN A 347 -7.40 -2.41 -25.70
C GLN A 347 -5.90 -2.22 -25.97
N LYS A 348 -5.09 -1.98 -24.94
CA LYS A 348 -3.63 -1.83 -25.09
C LYS A 348 -2.94 -3.18 -25.30
N ARG A 349 -3.54 -4.28 -24.86
CA ARG A 349 -3.11 -5.66 -25.13
C ARG A 349 -3.63 -6.18 -26.49
N ASP A 350 -4.83 -5.80 -26.90
CA ASP A 350 -5.47 -6.24 -28.15
C ASP A 350 -4.85 -5.63 -29.42
N LEU A 351 -4.16 -4.47 -29.32
CA LEU A 351 -3.49 -3.87 -30.47
C LEU A 351 -2.25 -4.67 -30.93
N VAL A 352 -1.73 -5.58 -30.10
CA VAL A 352 -0.55 -6.42 -30.40
C VAL A 352 -0.94 -7.85 -30.79
N ALA A 353 -2.19 -8.25 -30.59
CA ALA A 353 -2.63 -9.65 -30.73
C ALA A 353 -3.65 -9.92 -31.84
N SER A 354 -3.98 -8.96 -32.71
CA SER A 354 -5.01 -9.13 -33.75
C SER A 354 -4.45 -9.57 -35.11
N VAL A 355 -3.98 -10.81 -35.19
CA VAL A 355 -4.12 -11.65 -36.40
C VAL A 355 -4.49 -13.07 -35.96
N ARG A 356 -5.76 -13.31 -35.63
CA ARG A 356 -6.57 -14.43 -36.14
C ARG A 356 -7.98 -14.37 -35.56
N GLU A 357 -8.94 -14.38 -36.46
CA GLU A 357 -10.36 -14.62 -36.19
C GLU A 357 -10.56 -15.98 -35.51
N GLU A 358 -11.40 -16.03 -34.49
CA GLU A 358 -12.81 -16.42 -34.63
C GLU A 358 -13.56 -16.13 -33.33
N ALA A 359 -14.62 -15.33 -33.46
CA ALA A 359 -15.56 -15.00 -32.40
C ALA A 359 -16.63 -16.10 -32.27
N LEU A 360 -17.31 -16.08 -31.12
CA LEU A 360 -18.68 -16.57 -30.87
C LEU A 360 -18.81 -17.97 -30.26
N GLN A 361 -18.63 -18.10 -28.93
CA GLN A 361 -19.31 -19.18 -28.18
C GLN A 361 -19.53 -19.09 -26.65
N ASP A 362 -19.30 -17.98 -25.94
CA ASP A 362 -19.45 -17.97 -24.46
C ASP A 362 -20.64 -17.17 -23.91
N VAL A 363 -21.82 -17.30 -24.52
CA VAL A 363 -23.10 -16.78 -23.96
C VAL A 363 -23.93 -17.88 -23.26
N ILE A 364 -23.50 -19.14 -23.25
CA ILE A 364 -24.32 -20.24 -22.70
C ILE A 364 -23.51 -21.09 -21.71
N ARG A 365 -23.41 -20.60 -20.47
CA ARG A 365 -23.31 -21.40 -19.22
C ARG A 365 -23.40 -20.47 -18.00
N GLN A 366 -24.59 -19.93 -17.76
CA GLN A 366 -24.95 -19.47 -16.41
C GLN A 366 -25.75 -20.58 -15.71
N PRO A 367 -25.18 -21.28 -14.71
CA PRO A 367 -25.98 -21.90 -13.68
C PRO A 367 -26.45 -20.82 -12.71
N TRP A 368 -27.71 -20.91 -12.32
CA TRP A 368 -28.38 -19.98 -11.42
C TRP A 368 -27.63 -19.78 -10.11
N GLY A 369 -27.16 -18.55 -9.87
CA GLY A 369 -26.37 -18.15 -8.71
C GLY A 369 -25.70 -16.80 -8.95
N GLY A 370 -26.49 -15.75 -9.18
CA GLY A 370 -25.98 -14.39 -9.33
C GLY A 370 -25.31 -13.94 -8.03
N ALA A 371 -23.99 -14.07 -7.96
CA ALA A 371 -23.20 -13.69 -6.79
C ALA A 371 -23.30 -12.16 -6.61
N VAL A 372 -23.75 -11.73 -5.43
CA VAL A 372 -23.72 -10.34 -5.01
C VAL A 372 -22.28 -9.81 -5.18
N PRO A 373 -22.05 -8.68 -5.89
CA PRO A 373 -20.71 -8.09 -6.02
C PRO A 373 -20.04 -7.87 -4.65
N ALA A 374 -18.72 -8.05 -4.55
CA ALA A 374 -17.99 -8.01 -3.27
C ALA A 374 -18.33 -6.75 -2.45
N ARG A 375 -18.37 -5.58 -3.11
CA ARG A 375 -18.77 -4.28 -2.52
C ARG A 375 -20.14 -4.25 -1.81
N TYR A 376 -21.04 -5.21 -2.08
CA TYR A 376 -22.36 -5.31 -1.47
C TYR A 376 -22.50 -6.47 -0.46
N ARG A 377 -21.42 -7.22 -0.20
CA ARG A 377 -21.42 -8.35 0.74
C ARG A 377 -21.10 -7.88 2.16
N LEU A 378 -22.10 -7.32 2.84
CA LEU A 378 -21.97 -6.76 4.19
C LEU A 378 -21.43 -7.74 5.24
N TRP A 379 -21.52 -9.06 5.05
CA TRP A 379 -20.94 -10.06 5.96
C TRP A 379 -19.42 -10.15 5.84
N GLU A 380 -18.85 -9.88 4.66
CA GLU A 380 -17.39 -9.87 4.43
C GLU A 380 -16.71 -8.72 5.18
N LEU A 381 -17.46 -7.68 5.57
CA LEU A 381 -17.03 -6.61 6.49
C LEU A 381 -16.59 -7.11 7.86
N PHE A 382 -17.16 -8.21 8.32
CA PHE A 382 -16.83 -8.76 9.64
C PHE A 382 -15.63 -9.71 9.59
N PHE A 383 -15.22 -10.15 8.39
CA PHE A 383 -14.14 -11.13 8.20
C PHE A 383 -13.04 -10.59 7.30
N ALA A 384 -13.24 -10.51 5.98
CA ALA A 384 -12.23 -10.10 5.01
C ALA A 384 -11.63 -8.72 5.32
N HIS A 385 -12.49 -7.73 5.66
CA HIS A 385 -12.01 -6.39 6.01
C HIS A 385 -11.15 -6.33 7.28
N ARG A 386 -11.12 -7.40 8.08
CA ARG A 386 -10.31 -7.47 9.30
C ARG A 386 -9.12 -8.40 9.15
N ASP A 387 -9.09 -9.24 8.13
CA ASP A 387 -8.16 -10.36 8.03
C ASP A 387 -6.90 -9.95 7.21
N TYR A 388 -6.05 -9.12 7.83
CA TYR A 388 -4.79 -8.63 7.28
C TYR A 388 -3.60 -9.21 8.05
N PHE A 389 -3.09 -10.37 7.63
CA PHE A 389 -2.10 -11.21 8.33
C PHE A 389 -2.61 -11.82 9.65
N TRP A 390 -3.39 -11.03 10.39
CA TRP A 390 -4.08 -11.32 11.62
C TRP A 390 -5.48 -10.70 11.55
N ARG A 391 -6.37 -11.17 12.41
CA ARG A 391 -7.67 -10.52 12.58
C ARG A 391 -7.52 -9.23 13.37
N LEU A 392 -7.53 -8.10 12.68
CA LEU A 392 -7.40 -6.76 13.24
C LEU A 392 -8.68 -6.32 13.96
N GLY A 393 -8.55 -5.38 14.88
CA GLY A 393 -9.67 -4.65 15.48
C GLY A 393 -10.25 -5.26 16.76
N LEU A 394 -9.56 -6.20 17.39
CA LEU A 394 -10.07 -6.91 18.57
C LEU A 394 -9.45 -6.45 19.88
N CYS A 395 -8.26 -5.82 19.87
CA CYS A 395 -7.48 -5.58 21.10
C CYS A 395 -7.44 -6.81 22.04
N VAL A 396 -7.39 -8.01 21.47
CA VAL A 396 -7.29 -9.26 22.24
C VAL A 396 -5.91 -9.86 21.96
N PRO A 397 -5.14 -10.25 22.99
CA PRO A 397 -3.88 -10.93 22.78
C PRO A 397 -4.16 -12.19 21.97
N GLY A 398 -3.48 -12.36 20.83
CA GLY A 398 -3.81 -13.29 19.75
C GLY A 398 -4.16 -14.72 20.16
N VAL A 399 -5.38 -14.91 20.64
CA VAL A 399 -6.06 -16.19 20.66
C VAL A 399 -6.89 -16.18 19.40
N ASP A 400 -6.39 -16.89 18.40
CA ASP A 400 -7.24 -17.42 17.35
C ASP A 400 -8.34 -18.23 18.06
N PRO A 401 -9.61 -17.78 18.13
CA PRO A 401 -10.64 -18.56 18.82
C PRO A 401 -10.90 -19.90 18.13
N TRP A 402 -10.31 -20.07 16.93
CA TRP A 402 -10.42 -21.21 16.05
C TRP A 402 -9.06 -21.66 15.50
N GLY A 403 -7.99 -21.59 16.31
CA GLY A 403 -6.71 -22.20 15.97
C GLY A 403 -6.90 -23.70 15.66
N GLY A 404 -6.77 -24.07 14.38
CA GLY A 404 -7.14 -25.40 13.90
C GLY A 404 -6.42 -25.83 12.63
N GLY A 405 -5.16 -25.46 12.45
CA GLY A 405 -4.24 -26.22 11.61
C GLY A 405 -3.88 -27.54 12.32
N GLY A 406 -4.71 -28.56 12.12
CA GLY A 406 -4.51 -29.88 12.70
C GLY A 406 -5.66 -30.79 12.32
N GLY A 407 -5.48 -31.54 11.23
CA GLY A 407 -6.44 -32.54 10.81
C GLY A 407 -6.73 -33.54 11.94
N TYR A 408 -8.01 -33.86 12.13
CA TYR A 408 -8.53 -35.20 12.40
C TYR A 408 -10.06 -35.11 12.44
N PHE A 409 -10.69 -36.25 12.16
CA PHE A 409 -12.12 -36.56 11.97
C PHE A 409 -12.56 -36.48 10.50
N GLY A 410 -12.89 -37.59 9.83
CA GLY A 410 -13.38 -38.88 10.34
C GLY A 410 -14.75 -39.14 9.73
#